data_AF-A0A1V3SXA1-F1
#
_entry.id   AF-A0A1V3SXA1-F1
#
_cell.length_a   1.000
_cell.length_b   1.000
_cell.length_c   1.000
_cell.angle_alpha   90.00
_cell.angle_beta   90.00
_cell.angle_gamma   90.00
#
_symmetry.space_group_name_H-M   'P 1'
#
loop_
_entity.id
_entity.type
_entity.pdbx_description
1 polymer ?
#
loop_
_entity_poly.entity_id
_entity_poly.type
_entity_poly.pdbx_seq_one_letter_code
_entity_poly.pdbx_strand_id
1 'polypeptide(L)'
;MGFSGSKKRCSPNSPLTPTDGQEPKGFEEVLAAPSSAKQGESRMQIASPLFPAKQKTQDPYSGSPLVLIVDDQLVGRTLLEEIIRSVDPKMRIKSYEDPVSALGSLPGTIPDLVLVDYKMPRIDGIEFLRRFRALEGAEDVPVVMVTVVDDRNIRYRALEAGATDFLTRPLDRIECQCRCRNLLELRALTLRQKNQARILADEVRNQTLLLRGRERETLFRLALAGEFHDFETGNHLLRMSRYARQIADAMGLPSEQAEMIELASPMHDIGKIGIPDNILKKPGRLSKEEFEVIKAHPRIGHQILEGSTSPVIQLGAMIALTHQERFDGSGYPHSLSGRDIPIEGRIVAVADVFDALTSRRPYKPAWSFEQALEHIQGASGTLFDPDCVSAFLCRLDIITGIFVQLKDQEEQINTTPHS
;
A
#
# COMPACT_ATOMS: atom_id res chain seq x y z
N MET A 1 -37.87 5.92 5.04
CA MET A 1 -36.90 4.80 5.05
C MET A 1 -35.66 5.29 5.76
N GLY A 2 -35.56 5.03 7.06
CA GLY A 2 -34.44 5.44 7.89
C GLY A 2 -33.44 4.29 8.03
N PHE A 3 -32.17 4.57 7.79
CA PHE A 3 -31.07 3.67 8.11
C PHE A 3 -30.36 4.19 9.34
N SER A 4 -30.55 3.48 10.46
CA SER A 4 -29.82 3.65 11.71
C SER A 4 -28.50 2.88 11.64
N GLY A 5 -27.38 3.60 11.60
CA GLY A 5 -26.04 3.03 11.74
C GLY A 5 -25.65 2.86 13.20
N SER A 6 -25.45 1.62 13.62
CA SER A 6 -25.12 1.19 14.98
C SER A 6 -23.77 1.73 15.48
N LYS A 7 -23.82 2.59 16.51
CA LYS A 7 -22.64 2.94 17.33
C LYS A 7 -22.27 1.75 18.21
N LYS A 8 -21.15 1.06 17.93
CA LYS A 8 -20.51 0.16 18.89
C LYS A 8 -19.85 1.02 19.97
N ARG A 9 -20.45 1.07 21.17
CA ARG A 9 -19.80 1.57 22.39
C ARG A 9 -18.95 0.44 22.98
N CYS A 10 -17.69 0.71 23.27
CA CYS A 10 -16.84 -0.19 24.05
C CYS A 10 -17.06 0.07 25.55
N SER A 11 -17.23 -1.01 26.32
CA SER A 11 -17.38 -1.01 27.78
C SER A 11 -16.02 -1.19 28.46
N PRO A 12 -15.75 -0.60 29.64
CA PRO A 12 -14.48 -0.76 30.35
C PRO A 12 -14.47 -2.01 31.24
N ASN A 13 -13.36 -2.76 31.24
CA ASN A 13 -13.09 -3.83 32.20
C ASN A 13 -11.97 -3.42 33.18
N SER A 14 -12.16 -3.86 34.42
CA SER A 14 -11.45 -3.54 35.68
C SER A 14 -10.05 -4.19 35.82
N PRO A 15 -9.24 -3.79 36.82
CA PRO A 15 -7.78 -3.97 36.83
C PRO A 15 -7.27 -5.27 37.50
N LEU A 16 -6.09 -5.72 37.09
CA LEU A 16 -5.30 -6.81 37.71
C LEU A 16 -4.15 -6.24 38.55
N THR A 17 -4.00 -6.78 39.76
CA THR A 17 -2.95 -6.49 40.75
C THR A 17 -1.66 -7.31 40.52
N PRO A 18 -0.48 -6.85 40.98
CA PRO A 18 0.81 -7.50 40.74
C PRO A 18 1.22 -8.50 41.85
N THR A 19 2.08 -9.46 41.52
CA THR A 19 2.80 -10.29 42.50
C THR A 19 4.31 -10.30 42.21
N ASP A 20 5.06 -10.11 43.30
CA ASP A 20 6.50 -10.00 43.44
C ASP A 20 7.34 -11.19 42.92
N GLY A 21 8.57 -10.86 42.50
CA GLY A 21 9.80 -11.35 43.14
C GLY A 21 10.44 -12.64 42.62
N GLN A 22 11.65 -12.52 42.04
CA GLN A 22 12.91 -13.13 42.50
C GLN A 22 13.97 -13.19 41.38
N GLU A 23 15.11 -12.52 41.59
CA GLU A 23 16.40 -12.89 40.97
C GLU A 23 17.02 -14.10 41.70
N PRO A 24 18.01 -14.80 41.10
CA PRO A 24 19.39 -14.51 41.51
C PRO A 24 20.51 -14.70 40.44
N LYS A 25 21.52 -13.82 40.56
CA LYS A 25 23.00 -14.01 40.57
C LYS A 25 23.72 -14.94 39.55
N GLY A 26 24.62 -14.30 38.79
CA GLY A 26 26.09 -14.50 38.89
C GLY A 26 26.78 -15.36 37.83
N PHE A 27 27.84 -14.84 37.18
CA PHE A 27 29.09 -15.55 36.85
C PHE A 27 30.18 -14.56 36.37
N GLU A 28 31.41 -14.80 36.80
CA GLU A 28 32.64 -14.01 36.65
C GLU A 28 33.46 -14.31 35.37
N GLU A 29 34.31 -13.32 35.03
CA GLU A 29 35.63 -13.36 34.33
C GLU A 29 35.78 -13.80 32.86
N VAL A 30 36.45 -12.96 32.05
CA VAL A 30 37.86 -13.12 31.60
C VAL A 30 38.28 -11.93 30.70
N LEU A 31 39.49 -11.42 30.97
CA LEU A 31 40.25 -10.36 30.27
C LEU A 31 40.73 -10.76 28.86
N ALA A 32 40.67 -9.83 27.89
CA ALA A 32 41.74 -9.57 26.91
C ALA A 32 41.42 -8.35 26.00
N ALA A 33 42.29 -7.33 26.03
CA ALA A 33 42.45 -6.34 24.94
C ALA A 33 43.59 -6.84 24.01
N PRO A 34 43.74 -6.42 22.74
CA PRO A 34 43.99 -5.00 22.42
C PRO A 34 43.45 -4.47 21.07
N SER A 35 43.57 -3.13 20.94
CA SER A 35 43.90 -2.39 19.70
C SER A 35 42.87 -2.31 18.56
N SER A 36 42.24 -1.15 18.43
CA SER A 36 42.66 -0.11 17.46
C SER A 36 41.54 0.90 17.27
N ALA A 37 41.89 2.17 17.39
CA ALA A 37 40.99 3.30 17.19
C ALA A 37 40.44 3.29 15.76
N LYS A 38 39.11 3.25 15.63
CA LYS A 38 38.41 3.76 14.45
C LYS A 38 37.23 4.61 14.93
N GLN A 39 37.27 5.87 14.53
CA GLN A 39 36.18 6.83 14.66
C GLN A 39 34.89 6.21 14.12
N GLY A 40 33.91 6.01 15.01
CA GLY A 40 32.59 5.50 14.65
C GLY A 40 31.72 6.63 14.12
N GLU A 41 31.67 6.79 12.81
CA GLU A 41 30.51 7.42 12.16
C GLU A 41 29.28 6.56 12.46
N SER A 42 28.38 7.05 13.33
CA SER A 42 27.07 6.42 13.56
C SER A 42 26.19 6.66 12.32
N ARG A 43 26.41 5.86 11.28
CA ARG A 43 25.49 5.76 10.15
C ARG A 43 24.26 5.00 10.62
N MET A 44 23.19 5.73 10.90
CA MET A 44 21.84 5.20 11.02
C MET A 44 21.52 4.44 9.72
N GLN A 45 21.60 3.10 9.77
CA GLN A 45 21.23 2.23 8.65
C GLN A 45 19.71 2.25 8.52
N ILE A 46 19.21 3.19 7.72
CA ILE A 46 17.89 3.06 7.13
C ILE A 46 18.01 1.94 6.09
N ALA A 47 17.27 0.86 6.30
CA ALA A 47 17.25 -0.27 5.39
C ALA A 47 17.02 0.22 3.96
N SER A 48 18.02 0.02 3.09
CA SER A 48 17.87 0.27 1.65
C SER A 48 16.67 -0.53 1.15
N PRO A 49 15.75 0.08 0.37
CA PRO A 49 14.67 -0.68 -0.23
C PRO A 49 15.30 -1.79 -1.08
N LEU A 50 14.97 -3.04 -0.76
CA LEU A 50 15.30 -4.21 -1.56
C LEU A 50 14.87 -3.92 -3.00
N PHE A 51 15.83 -3.69 -3.89
CA PHE A 51 15.55 -3.61 -5.32
C PHE A 51 15.03 -4.98 -5.76
N PRO A 52 13.78 -5.12 -6.23
CA PRO A 52 13.41 -6.33 -6.93
C PRO A 52 14.28 -6.42 -8.19
N ALA A 53 15.04 -7.51 -8.30
CA ALA A 53 15.84 -7.80 -9.47
C ALA A 53 14.98 -7.67 -10.72
N LYS A 54 15.49 -6.99 -11.76
CA LYS A 54 14.86 -6.95 -13.10
C LYS A 54 14.53 -8.38 -13.51
N GLN A 55 13.26 -8.78 -13.43
CA GLN A 55 12.83 -10.08 -13.92
C GLN A 55 13.07 -10.09 -15.43
N LYS A 56 13.89 -11.04 -15.89
CA LYS A 56 14.10 -11.29 -17.31
C LYS A 56 12.72 -11.49 -17.95
N THR A 57 12.39 -10.63 -18.90
CA THR A 57 11.21 -10.70 -19.74
C THR A 57 11.21 -12.03 -20.50
N GLN A 58 10.50 -13.04 -20.00
CA GLN A 58 10.16 -14.21 -20.80
C GLN A 58 8.96 -13.85 -21.66
N ASP A 59 9.12 -13.91 -22.98
CA ASP A 59 8.00 -13.87 -23.92
C ASP A 59 7.12 -15.10 -23.63
N PRO A 60 5.83 -14.94 -23.28
CA PRO A 60 4.93 -16.08 -23.08
C PRO A 60 4.77 -16.95 -24.35
N TYR A 61 5.27 -16.48 -25.51
CA TYR A 61 5.39 -17.23 -26.75
C TYR A 61 6.69 -18.04 -26.93
N SER A 62 7.48 -18.27 -25.88
CA SER A 62 8.66 -19.13 -26.01
C SER A 62 8.33 -20.62 -26.21
N GLY A 63 7.04 -20.99 -26.13
CA GLY A 63 6.55 -22.35 -26.39
C GLY A 63 5.93 -22.51 -27.78
N SER A 64 5.94 -23.72 -28.31
CA SER A 64 5.23 -24.07 -29.54
C SER A 64 3.71 -23.90 -29.39
N PRO A 65 3.02 -23.17 -30.29
CA PRO A 65 1.57 -22.98 -30.23
C PRO A 65 0.83 -24.31 -30.22
N LEU A 66 -0.26 -24.40 -29.45
CA LEU A 66 -1.12 -25.58 -29.37
C LEU A 66 -2.37 -25.37 -30.23
N VAL A 67 -2.56 -26.22 -31.24
CA VAL A 67 -3.78 -26.26 -32.04
C VAL A 67 -4.63 -27.46 -31.63
N LEU A 68 -5.89 -27.20 -31.30
CA LEU A 68 -6.90 -28.22 -31.02
C LEU A 68 -7.72 -28.49 -32.28
N ILE A 69 -7.87 -29.76 -32.65
CA ILE A 69 -8.70 -30.20 -33.78
C ILE A 69 -9.78 -31.13 -33.23
N VAL A 70 -11.05 -30.85 -33.54
CA VAL A 70 -12.18 -31.69 -33.15
C VAL A 70 -13.02 -31.97 -34.39
N ASP A 71 -13.03 -33.22 -34.82
CA ASP A 71 -13.73 -33.68 -36.03
C ASP A 71 -14.01 -35.17 -35.85
N ASP A 72 -15.23 -35.63 -36.07
CA ASP A 72 -15.61 -37.04 -35.89
C ASP A 72 -15.07 -37.93 -37.03
N GLN A 73 -14.74 -37.34 -38.18
CA GLN A 73 -14.20 -38.03 -39.34
C GLN A 73 -12.67 -38.10 -39.30
N LEU A 74 -12.13 -39.32 -39.36
CA LEU A 74 -10.67 -39.55 -39.40
C LEU A 74 -10.00 -38.82 -40.56
N VAL A 75 -10.61 -38.83 -41.76
CA VAL A 75 -10.06 -38.17 -42.96
C VAL A 75 -9.96 -36.65 -42.75
N GLY A 76 -10.96 -36.04 -42.10
CA GLY A 76 -10.97 -34.61 -41.78
C GLY A 76 -9.88 -34.25 -40.77
N ARG A 77 -9.75 -35.04 -39.67
CA ARG A 77 -8.68 -34.88 -38.68
C ARG A 77 -7.30 -34.94 -39.33
N THR A 78 -7.02 -35.98 -40.13
CA THR A 78 -5.71 -36.17 -40.78
C THR A 78 -5.38 -35.03 -41.75
N LEU A 79 -6.36 -34.55 -42.53
CA LEU A 79 -6.17 -33.43 -43.45
C LEU A 79 -5.85 -32.13 -42.70
N LEU A 80 -6.61 -31.80 -41.66
CA LEU A 80 -6.38 -30.60 -40.85
C LEU A 80 -5.04 -30.65 -40.11
N GLU A 81 -4.65 -31.82 -39.58
CA GLU A 81 -3.33 -32.02 -39.00
C GLU A 81 -2.21 -31.75 -40.01
N GLU A 82 -2.34 -32.25 -41.24
CA GLU A 82 -1.35 -32.03 -42.30
C GLU A 82 -1.24 -30.54 -42.68
N ILE A 83 -2.37 -29.84 -42.78
CA ILE A 83 -2.40 -28.40 -43.05
C ILE A 83 -1.73 -27.61 -41.91
N ILE A 84 -2.02 -27.92 -40.65
CA ILE A 84 -1.38 -27.23 -39.52
C ILE A 84 0.13 -27.50 -39.48
N ARG A 85 0.56 -28.74 -39.75
CA ARG A 85 2.00 -29.07 -39.85
C ARG A 85 2.69 -28.32 -41.00
N SER A 86 1.98 -27.97 -42.07
CA SER A 86 2.53 -27.16 -43.16
C SER A 86 2.60 -25.66 -42.84
N VAL A 87 1.81 -25.17 -41.86
CA VAL A 87 1.95 -23.79 -41.33
C VAL A 87 3.25 -23.66 -40.54
N ASP A 88 3.46 -24.53 -39.55
CA ASP A 88 4.71 -24.61 -38.79
C ASP A 88 4.88 -26.03 -38.22
N PRO A 89 5.97 -26.76 -38.57
CA PRO A 89 6.20 -28.12 -38.11
C PRO A 89 6.45 -28.24 -36.60
N LYS A 90 6.72 -27.12 -35.90
CA LYS A 90 6.97 -27.11 -34.46
C LYS A 90 5.69 -27.01 -33.63
N MET A 91 4.54 -26.76 -34.25
CA MET A 91 3.25 -26.63 -33.54
C MET A 91 2.84 -27.93 -32.86
N ARG A 92 2.28 -27.80 -31.66
CA ARG A 92 1.69 -28.92 -30.93
C ARG A 92 0.27 -29.09 -31.44
N ILE A 93 -0.11 -30.29 -31.82
CA ILE A 93 -1.46 -30.58 -32.30
C ILE A 93 -2.09 -31.62 -31.39
N LYS A 94 -3.32 -31.36 -30.94
CA LYS A 94 -4.16 -32.34 -30.26
C LYS A 94 -5.44 -32.53 -31.07
N SER A 95 -5.68 -33.74 -31.55
CA SER A 95 -6.89 -34.10 -32.29
C SER A 95 -7.79 -35.01 -31.47
N TYR A 96 -9.10 -34.76 -31.54
CA TYR A 96 -10.12 -35.55 -30.84
C TYR A 96 -11.25 -35.90 -31.80
N GLU A 97 -11.73 -37.13 -31.69
CA GLU A 97 -12.95 -37.58 -32.35
C GLU A 97 -14.20 -37.14 -31.59
N ASP A 98 -14.12 -37.18 -30.25
CA ASP A 98 -15.22 -36.81 -29.39
C ASP A 98 -15.08 -35.36 -28.88
N PRO A 99 -16.05 -34.47 -29.17
CA PRO A 99 -16.05 -33.11 -28.66
C PRO A 99 -16.18 -33.03 -27.12
N VAL A 100 -16.82 -33.99 -26.46
CA VAL A 100 -16.90 -34.01 -24.98
C VAL A 100 -15.55 -34.33 -24.35
N SER A 101 -14.86 -35.34 -24.88
CA SER A 101 -13.51 -35.69 -24.45
C SER A 101 -12.49 -34.57 -24.72
N ALA A 102 -12.67 -33.82 -25.81
CA ALA A 102 -11.86 -32.64 -26.11
C ALA A 102 -12.03 -31.56 -25.00
N LEU A 103 -13.27 -31.19 -24.66
CA LEU A 103 -13.54 -30.22 -23.59
C LEU A 103 -13.00 -30.69 -22.23
N GLY A 104 -13.11 -31.99 -21.92
CA GLY A 104 -12.58 -32.57 -20.69
C GLY A 104 -11.05 -32.52 -20.57
N SER A 105 -10.33 -32.35 -21.68
CA SER A 105 -8.86 -32.29 -21.72
C SER A 105 -8.26 -30.89 -21.57
N LEU A 106 -9.12 -29.86 -21.60
CA LEU A 106 -8.73 -28.45 -21.55
C LEU A 106 -8.44 -27.84 -20.16
N PRO A 107 -8.91 -28.40 -19.02
CA PRO A 107 -8.50 -27.90 -17.71
C PRO A 107 -6.97 -27.94 -17.57
N GLY A 108 -6.34 -26.76 -17.53
CA GLY A 108 -4.88 -26.60 -17.38
C GLY A 108 -4.07 -26.45 -18.68
N THR A 109 -4.66 -26.52 -19.87
CA THR A 109 -3.95 -26.17 -21.12
C THR A 109 -4.91 -25.58 -22.15
N ILE A 110 -4.84 -24.26 -22.32
CA ILE A 110 -5.67 -23.53 -23.29
C ILE A 110 -4.96 -23.54 -24.65
N PRO A 111 -5.64 -23.93 -25.75
CA PRO A 111 -5.08 -23.91 -27.09
C PRO A 111 -4.97 -22.48 -27.65
N ASP A 112 -4.10 -22.29 -28.62
CA ASP A 112 -3.89 -21.03 -29.35
C ASP A 112 -4.79 -20.92 -30.60
N LEU A 113 -5.32 -22.05 -31.08
CA LEU A 113 -6.30 -22.12 -32.16
C LEU A 113 -7.15 -23.38 -31.98
N VAL A 114 -8.45 -23.27 -32.25
CA VAL A 114 -9.34 -24.43 -32.29
C VAL A 114 -9.95 -24.56 -33.67
N LEU A 115 -9.85 -25.74 -34.27
CA LEU A 115 -10.57 -26.13 -35.47
C LEU A 115 -11.64 -27.15 -35.04
N VAL A 116 -12.91 -26.85 -35.28
CA VAL A 116 -14.02 -27.70 -34.84
C VAL A 116 -14.96 -27.97 -36.01
N ASP A 117 -15.30 -29.24 -36.26
CA ASP A 117 -16.35 -29.57 -37.21
C ASP A 117 -17.72 -29.16 -36.67
N TYR A 118 -18.59 -28.69 -37.54
CA TYR A 118 -19.93 -28.29 -37.17
C TYR A 118 -20.81 -29.51 -36.81
N LYS A 119 -20.73 -30.59 -37.59
CA LYS A 119 -21.58 -31.78 -37.46
C LYS A 119 -20.84 -32.90 -36.74
N MET A 120 -20.95 -32.92 -35.42
CA MET A 120 -20.36 -33.98 -34.60
C MET A 120 -21.44 -34.71 -33.76
N PRO A 121 -21.21 -35.98 -33.38
CA PRO A 121 -22.08 -36.70 -32.46
C PRO A 121 -22.13 -36.05 -31.06
N ARG A 122 -23.26 -36.19 -30.37
CA ARG A 122 -23.56 -35.68 -29.00
C ARG A 122 -23.69 -34.16 -28.88
N ILE A 123 -22.68 -33.40 -29.28
CA ILE A 123 -22.72 -31.93 -29.29
C ILE A 123 -22.22 -31.40 -30.63
N ASP A 124 -22.90 -30.41 -31.17
CA ASP A 124 -22.49 -29.75 -32.41
C ASP A 124 -21.36 -28.72 -32.16
N GLY A 125 -20.75 -28.22 -33.23
CA GLY A 125 -19.64 -27.27 -33.13
C GLY A 125 -20.01 -25.94 -32.43
N ILE A 126 -21.30 -25.55 -32.46
CA ILE A 126 -21.78 -24.33 -31.81
C ILE A 126 -21.88 -24.54 -30.29
N GLU A 127 -22.47 -25.64 -29.86
CA GLU A 127 -22.56 -26.00 -28.44
C GLU A 127 -21.17 -26.27 -27.86
N PHE A 128 -20.27 -26.89 -28.63
CA PHE A 128 -18.85 -27.00 -28.25
C PHE A 128 -18.23 -25.62 -27.99
N LEU A 129 -18.38 -24.68 -28.93
CA LEU A 129 -17.84 -23.33 -28.81
C LEU A 129 -18.42 -22.60 -27.59
N ARG A 130 -19.73 -22.72 -27.34
CA ARG A 130 -20.39 -22.11 -26.18
C ARG A 130 -19.79 -22.62 -24.86
N ARG A 131 -19.54 -23.92 -24.76
CA ARG A 131 -18.91 -24.54 -23.58
C ARG A 131 -17.44 -24.19 -23.47
N PHE A 132 -16.73 -24.12 -24.58
CA PHE A 132 -15.33 -23.71 -24.64
C PHE A 132 -15.14 -22.28 -24.15
N ARG A 133 -15.99 -21.34 -24.58
CA ARG A 133 -15.96 -19.93 -24.13
C ARG A 133 -16.28 -19.75 -22.65
N ALA A 134 -16.95 -20.71 -22.02
CA ALA A 134 -17.20 -20.69 -20.58
C ALA A 134 -15.97 -21.11 -19.74
N LEU A 135 -14.88 -21.57 -20.38
CA LEU A 135 -13.63 -21.89 -19.71
C LEU A 135 -12.78 -20.63 -19.48
N GLU A 136 -12.13 -20.55 -18.31
CA GLU A 136 -11.24 -19.44 -17.98
C GLU A 136 -10.06 -19.34 -18.98
N GLY A 137 -9.84 -18.15 -19.53
CA GLY A 137 -8.75 -17.87 -20.48
C GLY A 137 -9.00 -18.31 -21.93
N ALA A 138 -10.14 -18.93 -22.22
CA ALA A 138 -10.55 -19.31 -23.58
C ALA A 138 -11.24 -18.18 -24.36
N GLU A 139 -11.46 -17.01 -23.74
CA GLU A 139 -12.25 -15.89 -24.27
C GLU A 139 -11.77 -15.41 -25.66
N ASP A 140 -10.47 -15.14 -25.82
CA ASP A 140 -9.89 -14.66 -27.08
C ASP A 140 -9.12 -15.73 -27.86
N VAL A 141 -9.40 -17.01 -27.62
CA VAL A 141 -8.83 -18.08 -28.46
C VAL A 141 -9.56 -18.09 -29.80
N PRO A 142 -8.87 -17.99 -30.95
CA PRO A 142 -9.53 -18.09 -32.23
C PRO A 142 -10.14 -19.48 -32.43
N VAL A 143 -11.41 -19.53 -32.80
CA VAL A 143 -12.13 -20.78 -33.10
C VAL A 143 -12.62 -20.72 -34.54
N VAL A 144 -12.20 -21.69 -35.35
CA VAL A 144 -12.59 -21.86 -36.75
C VAL A 144 -13.54 -23.04 -36.84
N MET A 145 -14.73 -22.79 -37.37
CA MET A 145 -15.72 -23.84 -37.57
C MET A 145 -15.64 -24.41 -38.99
N VAL A 146 -15.44 -25.72 -39.13
CA VAL A 146 -15.45 -26.43 -40.42
C VAL A 146 -16.87 -26.93 -40.67
N THR A 147 -17.45 -26.61 -41.82
CA THR A 147 -18.87 -26.89 -42.12
C THR A 147 -19.07 -27.38 -43.56
N VAL A 148 -20.10 -28.20 -43.77
CA VAL A 148 -20.55 -28.66 -45.10
C VAL A 148 -21.79 -27.85 -45.49
N VAL A 149 -21.71 -27.12 -46.60
CA VAL A 149 -22.78 -26.30 -47.24
C VAL A 149 -23.03 -24.89 -46.67
N ASP A 150 -23.35 -24.00 -47.60
CA ASP A 150 -23.66 -22.55 -47.56
C ASP A 150 -24.96 -22.17 -46.81
N ASP A 151 -25.25 -22.82 -45.66
CA ASP A 151 -26.39 -22.40 -44.84
C ASP A 151 -26.03 -21.14 -44.05
N ARG A 152 -26.47 -20.01 -44.61
CA ARG A 152 -26.30 -18.67 -44.05
C ARG A 152 -26.78 -18.58 -42.59
N ASN A 153 -27.79 -19.35 -42.18
CA ASN A 153 -28.29 -19.35 -40.80
C ASN A 153 -27.31 -19.99 -39.82
N ILE A 154 -26.62 -21.06 -40.21
CA ILE A 154 -25.61 -21.73 -39.37
C ILE A 154 -24.42 -20.80 -39.15
N ARG A 155 -23.98 -20.09 -40.21
CA ARG A 155 -22.88 -19.11 -40.11
C ARG A 155 -23.22 -17.96 -39.17
N TYR A 156 -24.44 -17.43 -39.23
CA TYR A 156 -24.87 -16.39 -38.28
C TYR A 156 -24.84 -16.90 -36.83
N ARG A 157 -25.40 -18.09 -36.57
CA ARG A 157 -25.40 -18.67 -35.22
C ARG A 157 -23.99 -18.96 -34.70
N ALA A 158 -23.06 -19.38 -35.57
CA ALA A 158 -21.67 -19.59 -35.20
C ALA A 158 -20.98 -18.27 -34.82
N LEU A 159 -21.19 -17.20 -35.59
CA LEU A 159 -20.66 -15.87 -35.28
C LEU A 159 -21.24 -15.31 -33.97
N GLU A 160 -22.56 -15.44 -33.76
CA GLU A 160 -23.23 -15.06 -32.52
C GLU A 160 -22.70 -15.83 -31.30
N ALA A 161 -22.32 -17.10 -31.49
CA ALA A 161 -21.69 -17.92 -30.45
C ALA A 161 -20.20 -17.58 -30.20
N GLY A 162 -19.62 -16.65 -30.98
CA GLY A 162 -18.23 -16.19 -30.82
C GLY A 162 -17.20 -16.95 -31.64
N ALA A 163 -17.60 -17.55 -32.77
CA ALA A 163 -16.68 -18.14 -33.73
C ALA A 163 -15.87 -17.03 -34.40
N THR A 164 -14.57 -17.24 -34.56
CA THR A 164 -13.67 -16.24 -35.14
C THR A 164 -13.68 -16.33 -36.67
N ASP A 165 -13.84 -17.53 -37.21
CA ASP A 165 -13.91 -17.77 -38.64
C ASP A 165 -14.62 -19.10 -38.96
N PHE A 166 -14.86 -19.37 -40.24
CA PHE A 166 -15.41 -20.65 -40.72
C PHE A 166 -14.69 -21.09 -42.00
N LEU A 167 -14.70 -22.40 -42.24
CA LEU A 167 -14.16 -23.05 -43.43
C LEU A 167 -15.22 -23.97 -44.04
N THR A 168 -15.41 -23.90 -45.35
CA THR A 168 -16.38 -24.74 -46.07
C THR A 168 -15.71 -25.99 -46.63
N ARG A 169 -16.38 -27.14 -46.54
CA ARG A 169 -15.96 -28.36 -47.25
C ARG A 169 -16.42 -28.33 -48.71
N PRO A 170 -15.61 -28.80 -49.68
CA PRO A 170 -14.28 -29.39 -49.52
C PRO A 170 -13.23 -28.33 -49.12
N LEU A 171 -12.35 -28.68 -48.18
CA LEU A 171 -11.33 -27.77 -47.65
C LEU A 171 -10.28 -27.45 -48.71
N ASP A 172 -10.17 -26.18 -49.08
CA ASP A 172 -9.03 -25.68 -49.83
C ASP A 172 -7.81 -25.58 -48.89
N ARG A 173 -6.73 -26.27 -49.26
CA ARG A 173 -5.50 -26.33 -48.44
C ARG A 173 -4.85 -24.97 -48.28
N ILE A 174 -4.81 -24.16 -49.34
CA ILE A 174 -4.16 -22.84 -49.33
C ILE A 174 -4.98 -21.86 -48.50
N GLU A 175 -6.31 -21.88 -48.65
CA GLU A 175 -7.21 -21.04 -47.87
C GLU A 175 -7.11 -21.36 -46.37
N CYS A 176 -7.22 -22.65 -46.01
CA CYS A 176 -7.15 -23.09 -44.62
C CYS A 176 -5.80 -22.73 -43.99
N GLN A 177 -4.70 -22.97 -44.70
CA GLN A 177 -3.36 -22.62 -44.24
C GLN A 177 -3.21 -21.11 -43.98
N CYS A 178 -3.67 -20.27 -44.92
CA CYS A 178 -3.61 -18.81 -44.77
C CYS A 178 -4.44 -18.32 -43.58
N ARG A 179 -5.67 -18.83 -43.40
CA ARG A 179 -6.54 -18.46 -42.28
C ARG A 179 -5.95 -18.89 -40.95
N CYS A 180 -5.50 -20.13 -40.83
CA CYS A 180 -4.88 -20.63 -39.58
C CYS A 180 -3.65 -19.81 -39.20
N ARG A 181 -2.78 -19.49 -40.17
CA ARG A 181 -1.60 -18.64 -39.93
C ARG A 181 -1.98 -17.26 -39.40
N ASN A 182 -2.93 -16.58 -40.05
CA ASN A 182 -3.34 -15.24 -39.64
C ASN A 182 -3.98 -15.23 -38.24
N LEU A 183 -4.79 -16.25 -37.91
CA LEU A 183 -5.43 -16.36 -36.60
C LEU A 183 -4.44 -16.68 -35.48
N LEU A 184 -3.46 -17.53 -35.74
CA LEU A 184 -2.38 -17.81 -34.79
C LEU A 184 -1.50 -16.59 -34.54
N GLU A 185 -1.23 -15.79 -35.57
CA GLU A 185 -0.53 -14.51 -35.42
C GLU A 185 -1.36 -13.50 -34.61
N LEU A 186 -2.67 -13.39 -34.87
CA LEU A 186 -3.57 -12.54 -34.10
C LEU A 186 -3.62 -12.96 -32.62
N ARG A 187 -3.69 -14.27 -32.33
CA ARG A 187 -3.62 -14.79 -30.97
C ARG A 187 -2.30 -14.40 -30.30
N ALA A 188 -1.20 -14.47 -31.04
CA ALA A 188 0.11 -14.12 -30.51
C ALA A 188 0.23 -12.65 -30.13
N LEU A 189 -0.27 -11.76 -30.99
CA LEU A 189 -0.32 -10.33 -30.72
C LEU A 189 -1.21 -10.02 -29.51
N THR A 190 -2.38 -10.66 -29.41
CA THR A 190 -3.32 -10.47 -28.30
C THR A 190 -2.71 -10.86 -26.96
N LEU A 191 -2.07 -12.03 -26.89
CA LEU A 191 -1.40 -12.51 -25.69
C LEU A 191 -0.20 -11.63 -25.30
N ARG A 192 0.59 -11.17 -26.27
CA ARG A 192 1.68 -10.22 -26.04
C ARG A 192 1.17 -8.91 -25.46
N GLN A 193 0.09 -8.36 -26.01
CA GLN A 193 -0.52 -7.12 -25.53
C GLN A 193 -1.02 -7.27 -24.09
N LYS A 194 -1.74 -8.36 -23.77
CA LYS A 194 -2.21 -8.64 -22.40
C LYS A 194 -1.06 -8.78 -21.42
N ASN A 195 0.01 -9.48 -21.80
CA ASN A 195 1.18 -9.63 -20.95
C ASN A 195 1.93 -8.31 -20.74
N GLN A 196 2.08 -7.49 -21.78
CA GLN A 196 2.67 -6.15 -21.67
C GLN A 196 1.83 -5.24 -20.76
N ALA A 197 0.50 -5.25 -20.89
CA ALA A 197 -0.40 -4.48 -20.03
C ALA A 197 -0.25 -4.89 -18.56
N ARG A 198 -0.15 -6.19 -18.28
CA ARG A 198 0.10 -6.71 -16.93
C ARG A 198 1.44 -6.23 -16.37
N ILE A 199 2.52 -6.38 -17.14
CA ILE A 199 3.87 -5.95 -16.73
C ILE A 199 3.90 -4.44 -16.47
N LEU A 200 3.29 -3.65 -17.35
CA LEU A 200 3.22 -2.20 -17.19
C LEU A 200 2.41 -1.81 -15.96
N ALA A 201 1.30 -2.49 -15.67
CA ALA A 201 0.49 -2.23 -14.48
C ALA A 201 1.29 -2.51 -13.18
N ASP A 202 2.06 -3.60 -13.16
CA ASP A 202 2.93 -3.92 -12.04
C ASP A 202 4.08 -2.92 -11.89
N GLU A 203 4.69 -2.48 -13.00
CA GLU A 203 5.73 -1.44 -12.99
C GLU A 203 5.19 -0.10 -12.47
N VAL A 204 4.02 0.35 -12.96
CA VAL A 204 3.36 1.57 -12.49
C VAL A 204 3.07 1.49 -11.00
N ARG A 205 2.57 0.34 -10.52
CA ARG A 205 2.32 0.13 -9.08
C ARG A 205 3.61 0.25 -8.28
N ASN A 206 4.69 -0.40 -8.72
CA ASN A 206 5.98 -0.35 -8.04
C ASN A 206 6.59 1.06 -8.03
N GLN A 207 6.54 1.77 -9.15
CA GLN A 207 7.01 3.16 -9.24
C GLN A 207 6.18 4.08 -8.34
N THR A 208 4.86 3.88 -8.27
CA THR A 208 3.98 4.66 -7.38
C THR A 208 4.36 4.45 -5.91
N LEU A 209 4.60 3.20 -5.49
CA LEU A 209 5.05 2.89 -4.13
C LEU A 209 6.41 3.52 -3.81
N LEU A 210 7.36 3.46 -4.75
CA LEU A 210 8.67 4.06 -4.59
C LEU A 210 8.60 5.60 -4.47
N LEU A 211 7.78 6.25 -5.31
CA LEU A 211 7.57 7.70 -5.25
C LEU A 211 6.97 8.12 -3.91
N ARG A 212 5.91 7.44 -3.45
CA ARG A 212 5.31 7.71 -2.13
C ARG A 212 6.30 7.50 -0.99
N GLY A 213 7.13 6.46 -1.06
CA GLY A 213 8.18 6.20 -0.08
C GLY A 213 9.22 7.33 -0.01
N ARG A 214 9.68 7.81 -1.18
CA ARG A 214 10.63 8.94 -1.28
C ARG A 214 10.04 10.27 -0.83
N GLU A 215 8.79 10.53 -1.17
CA GLU A 215 8.06 11.72 -0.71
C GLU A 215 7.97 11.72 0.82
N ARG A 216 7.55 10.60 1.41
CA ARG A 216 7.51 10.42 2.87
C ARG A 216 8.87 10.61 3.53
N GLU A 217 9.92 10.01 2.99
CA GLU A 217 11.27 10.20 3.49
C GLU A 217 11.68 11.68 3.43
N THR A 218 11.43 12.34 2.30
CA THR A 218 11.80 13.76 2.10
C THR A 218 11.07 14.66 3.10
N LEU A 219 9.76 14.51 3.24
CA LEU A 219 8.96 15.29 4.20
C LEU A 219 9.45 15.06 5.64
N PHE A 220 9.71 13.81 6.01
CA PHE A 220 10.22 13.48 7.34
C PHE A 220 11.60 14.09 7.61
N ARG A 221 12.51 14.06 6.63
CA ARG A 221 13.84 14.68 6.76
C ARG A 221 13.77 16.20 6.91
N LEU A 222 12.85 16.85 6.19
CA LEU A 222 12.64 18.29 6.30
C LEU A 222 12.01 18.68 7.63
N ALA A 223 11.03 17.90 8.10
CA ALA A 223 10.46 18.06 9.45
C ALA A 223 11.55 17.95 10.52
N LEU A 224 12.36 16.89 10.46
CA LEU A 224 13.49 16.69 11.37
C LEU A 224 14.50 17.84 11.32
N ALA A 225 14.77 18.41 10.14
CA ALA A 225 15.66 19.56 10.01
C ALA A 225 15.16 20.81 10.75
N GLY A 226 13.83 21.02 10.78
CA GLY A 226 13.21 22.08 11.59
C GLY A 226 13.40 21.87 13.09
N GLU A 227 13.46 20.62 13.52
CA GLU A 227 13.63 20.22 14.92
C GLU A 227 15.07 20.09 15.38
N PHE A 228 16.06 20.08 14.47
CA PHE A 228 17.48 20.14 14.87
C PHE A 228 17.83 21.42 15.65
N HIS A 229 16.92 22.40 15.69
CA HIS A 229 17.00 23.55 16.59
C HIS A 229 16.50 23.28 18.03
N ASP A 230 15.85 22.13 18.26
CA ASP A 230 15.29 21.65 19.52
C ASP A 230 16.03 20.36 19.97
N PHE A 231 15.84 19.95 21.23
CA PHE A 231 16.56 18.82 21.84
C PHE A 231 15.91 17.45 21.57
N GLU A 232 15.07 17.34 20.55
CA GLU A 232 14.23 16.15 20.33
C GLU A 232 14.83 15.21 19.28
N THR A 233 14.74 13.89 19.51
CA THR A 233 15.28 12.87 18.61
C THR A 233 14.23 12.50 17.57
N GLY A 234 14.57 12.31 16.29
CA GLY A 234 13.55 12.07 15.25
C GLY A 234 12.55 10.92 15.46
N ASN A 235 12.74 10.05 16.46
CA ASN A 235 11.73 9.07 16.85
C ASN A 235 10.44 9.69 17.41
N HIS A 236 10.47 10.85 18.08
CA HIS A 236 9.23 11.48 18.59
C HIS A 236 8.30 11.85 17.44
N LEU A 237 8.83 12.40 16.35
CA LEU A 237 8.06 12.66 15.13
C LEU A 237 7.38 11.41 14.60
N LEU A 238 8.09 10.28 14.61
CA LEU A 238 7.56 9.02 14.10
C LEU A 238 6.50 8.42 15.05
N ARG A 239 6.70 8.53 16.36
CA ARG A 239 5.71 8.08 17.36
C ARG A 239 4.45 8.92 17.28
N MET A 240 4.60 10.24 17.39
CA MET A 240 3.50 11.21 17.36
C MET A 240 2.68 11.09 16.08
N SER A 241 3.32 11.03 14.90
CA SER A 241 2.59 10.82 13.63
C SER A 241 1.78 9.52 13.60
N ARG A 242 2.35 8.43 14.12
CA ARG A 242 1.64 7.14 14.21
C ARG A 242 0.51 7.17 15.24
N TYR A 243 0.65 7.88 16.35
CA TYR A 243 -0.44 8.11 17.30
C TYR A 243 -1.58 8.88 16.63
N ALA A 244 -1.27 9.98 15.93
CA ALA A 244 -2.25 10.78 15.19
C ALA A 244 -3.04 9.93 14.20
N ARG A 245 -2.38 9.02 13.46
CA ARG A 245 -3.07 8.05 12.59
C ARG A 245 -4.03 7.14 13.34
N GLN A 246 -3.59 6.56 14.46
CA GLN A 246 -4.45 5.65 15.23
C GLN A 246 -5.70 6.38 15.77
N ILE A 247 -5.55 7.62 16.21
CA ILE A 247 -6.66 8.47 16.62
C ILE A 247 -7.60 8.70 15.42
N ALA A 248 -7.07 9.14 14.27
CA ALA A 248 -7.84 9.36 13.04
C ALA A 248 -8.65 8.12 12.61
N ASP A 249 -8.01 6.94 12.60
CA ASP A 249 -8.65 5.66 12.27
C ASP A 249 -9.77 5.31 13.26
N ALA A 250 -9.57 5.53 14.56
CA ALA A 250 -10.59 5.27 15.58
C ALA A 250 -11.76 6.28 15.55
N MET A 251 -11.52 7.50 15.06
CA MET A 251 -12.57 8.49 14.80
C MET A 251 -13.40 8.17 13.54
N GLY A 252 -13.00 7.17 12.76
CA GLY A 252 -13.71 6.74 11.55
C GLY A 252 -13.42 7.61 10.32
N LEU A 253 -12.29 8.33 10.31
CA LEU A 253 -11.85 9.04 9.10
C LEU A 253 -11.50 8.03 7.99
N PRO A 254 -11.67 8.40 6.71
CA PRO A 254 -11.21 7.57 5.60
C PRO A 254 -9.73 7.25 5.71
N SER A 255 -9.33 6.03 5.33
CA SER A 255 -7.94 5.57 5.45
C SER A 255 -6.94 6.50 4.75
N GLU A 256 -7.31 7.11 3.63
CA GLU A 256 -6.47 8.07 2.91
C GLU A 256 -6.27 9.36 3.72
N GLN A 257 -7.32 9.84 4.40
CA GLN A 257 -7.21 11.01 5.27
C GLN A 257 -6.38 10.73 6.52
N ALA A 258 -6.53 9.55 7.14
CA ALA A 258 -5.70 9.13 8.26
C ALA A 258 -4.21 8.99 7.89
N GLU A 259 -3.92 8.47 6.69
CA GLU A 259 -2.56 8.40 6.14
C GLU A 259 -2.00 9.80 5.85
N MET A 260 -2.80 10.72 5.31
CA MET A 260 -2.38 12.11 5.11
C MET A 260 -2.07 12.80 6.44
N ILE A 261 -2.88 12.59 7.49
CA ILE A 261 -2.59 13.11 8.84
C ILE A 261 -1.25 12.55 9.33
N GLU A 262 -1.02 11.23 9.27
CA GLU A 262 0.28 10.63 9.65
C GLU A 262 1.45 11.32 8.96
N LEU A 263 1.31 11.56 7.65
CA LEU A 263 2.37 12.13 6.84
C LEU A 263 2.58 13.63 7.10
N ALA A 264 1.52 14.36 7.44
CA ALA A 264 1.53 15.79 7.65
C ALA A 264 1.91 16.21 9.08
N SER A 265 1.55 15.41 10.10
CA SER A 265 1.79 15.72 11.51
C SER A 265 3.23 16.11 11.84
N PRO A 266 4.29 15.48 11.27
CA PRO A 266 5.66 15.86 11.60
C PRO A 266 5.99 17.33 11.32
N MET A 267 5.24 18.00 10.45
CA MET A 267 5.46 19.42 10.14
C MET A 267 4.86 20.39 11.17
N HIS A 268 4.17 19.91 12.21
CA HIS A 268 3.48 20.77 13.20
C HIS A 268 4.37 21.89 13.78
N ASP A 269 5.63 21.55 14.07
CA ASP A 269 6.60 22.44 14.71
C ASP A 269 7.63 23.06 13.75
N ILE A 270 7.45 22.93 12.43
CA ILE A 270 8.41 23.46 11.43
C ILE A 270 8.69 24.96 11.59
N GLY A 271 7.73 25.70 12.14
CA GLY A 271 7.86 27.14 12.41
C GLY A 271 8.84 27.51 13.52
N LYS A 272 9.32 26.55 14.33
CA LYS A 272 10.36 26.78 15.34
C LYS A 272 11.66 27.31 14.72
N ILE A 273 11.91 27.04 13.43
CA ILE A 273 13.04 27.61 12.68
C ILE A 273 13.08 29.14 12.68
N GLY A 274 11.92 29.79 12.84
CA GLY A 274 11.82 31.25 12.91
C GLY A 274 11.94 31.82 14.32
N ILE A 275 12.15 30.99 15.34
CA ILE A 275 12.26 31.42 16.74
C ILE A 275 13.73 31.66 17.11
N PRO A 276 14.08 32.79 17.76
CA PRO A 276 15.45 33.07 18.16
C PRO A 276 16.07 32.00 19.07
N ASP A 277 17.31 31.60 18.77
CA ASP A 277 18.05 30.55 19.48
C ASP A 277 18.18 30.82 21.00
N ASN A 278 18.39 32.07 21.39
CA ASN A 278 18.52 32.47 22.80
C ASN A 278 17.22 32.27 23.60
N ILE A 279 16.07 32.18 22.93
CA ILE A 279 14.78 31.86 23.52
C ILE A 279 14.53 30.36 23.46
N LEU A 280 14.68 29.76 22.27
CA LEU A 280 14.36 28.35 22.04
C LEU A 280 15.27 27.40 22.85
N LYS A 281 16.56 27.72 22.95
CA LYS A 281 17.58 26.90 23.65
C LYS A 281 17.87 27.37 25.06
N LYS A 282 17.02 28.23 25.64
CA LYS A 282 17.23 28.81 26.97
C LYS A 282 17.23 27.71 28.05
N PRO A 283 18.28 27.58 28.87
CA PRO A 283 18.28 26.64 29.98
C PRO A 283 17.40 27.16 31.12
N GLY A 284 16.17 26.66 31.21
CA GLY A 284 15.23 26.96 32.30
C GLY A 284 13.86 27.42 31.83
N ARG A 285 13.11 28.05 32.73
CA ARG A 285 11.75 28.54 32.43
C ARG A 285 11.82 29.85 31.63
N LEU A 286 10.95 29.96 30.65
CA LEU A 286 10.76 31.15 29.84
C LEU A 286 10.01 32.23 30.65
N SER A 287 10.34 33.49 30.40
CA SER A 287 9.51 34.62 30.84
C SER A 287 8.20 34.66 30.05
N LYS A 288 7.25 35.49 30.48
CA LYS A 288 5.99 35.66 29.75
C LYS A 288 6.25 36.23 28.35
N GLU A 289 7.15 37.20 28.25
CA GLU A 289 7.53 37.86 27.02
C GLU A 289 8.24 36.90 26.06
N GLU A 290 9.15 36.05 26.57
CA GLU A 290 9.80 35.00 25.79
C GLU A 290 8.79 33.95 25.30
N PHE A 291 7.81 33.59 26.12
CA PHE A 291 6.76 32.66 25.73
C PHE A 291 5.85 33.24 24.63
N GLU A 292 5.54 34.55 24.66
CA GLU A 292 4.81 35.20 23.57
C GLU A 292 5.56 35.13 22.23
N VAL A 293 6.89 35.15 22.24
CA VAL A 293 7.69 34.94 21.01
C VAL A 293 7.53 33.50 20.51
N ILE A 294 7.57 32.50 21.39
CA ILE A 294 7.38 31.09 21.00
C ILE A 294 6.00 30.85 20.39
N LYS A 295 4.95 31.53 20.86
CA LYS A 295 3.60 31.42 20.28
C LYS A 295 3.50 31.86 18.81
N ALA A 296 4.55 32.44 18.23
CA ALA A 296 4.61 32.74 16.82
C ALA A 296 4.84 31.50 15.92
N HIS A 297 5.42 30.40 16.45
CA HIS A 297 5.78 29.24 15.63
C HIS A 297 4.61 28.62 14.83
N PRO A 298 3.34 28.57 15.31
CA PRO A 298 2.24 28.04 14.51
C PRO A 298 2.00 28.89 13.25
N ARG A 299 2.08 30.23 13.40
CA ARG A 299 1.89 31.17 12.28
C ARG A 299 3.05 31.08 11.29
N ILE A 300 4.28 31.01 11.78
CA ILE A 300 5.48 30.86 10.94
C ILE A 300 5.43 29.53 10.19
N GLY A 301 5.06 28.44 10.87
CA GLY A 301 4.92 27.12 10.26
C GLY A 301 3.86 27.11 9.15
N HIS A 302 2.71 27.75 9.40
CA HIS A 302 1.70 27.95 8.36
C HIS A 302 2.25 28.72 7.16
N GLN A 303 2.94 29.84 7.39
CA GLN A 303 3.53 30.66 6.31
C GLN A 303 4.58 29.93 5.48
N ILE A 304 5.34 29.01 6.09
CA ILE A 304 6.32 28.18 5.37
C ILE A 304 5.62 27.20 4.41
N LEU A 305 4.45 26.71 4.78
CA LEU A 305 3.77 25.60 4.09
C LEU A 305 2.61 26.07 3.19
N GLU A 306 2.05 27.26 3.44
CA GLU A 306 0.92 27.81 2.70
C GLU A 306 1.26 28.02 1.21
N GLY A 307 0.25 27.86 0.35
CA GLY A 307 0.41 28.02 -1.11
C GLY A 307 0.99 26.80 -1.85
N SER A 308 1.38 25.73 -1.16
CA SER A 308 1.79 24.48 -1.79
C SER A 308 0.64 23.82 -2.57
N THR A 309 0.95 23.15 -3.68
CA THR A 309 -0.02 22.32 -4.42
C THR A 309 -0.14 20.90 -3.86
N SER A 310 0.72 20.49 -2.92
CA SER A 310 0.67 19.17 -2.29
C SER A 310 -0.41 19.15 -1.21
N PRO A 311 -1.41 18.24 -1.27
CA PRO A 311 -2.44 18.13 -0.23
C PRO A 311 -1.87 17.84 1.16
N VAL A 312 -0.77 17.08 1.22
CA VAL A 312 -0.08 16.75 2.47
C VAL A 312 0.53 17.99 3.10
N ILE A 313 1.17 18.85 2.28
CA ILE A 313 1.77 20.10 2.77
C ILE A 313 0.69 21.10 3.18
N GLN A 314 -0.42 21.18 2.43
CA GLN A 314 -1.57 22.01 2.82
C GLN A 314 -2.16 21.56 4.17
N LEU A 315 -2.31 20.26 4.37
CA LEU A 315 -2.74 19.70 5.66
C LEU A 315 -1.71 20.00 6.76
N GLY A 316 -0.42 19.89 6.44
CA GLY A 316 0.67 20.29 7.32
C GLY A 316 0.59 21.75 7.74
N ALA A 317 0.25 22.65 6.82
CA ALA A 317 0.04 24.07 7.12
C ALA A 317 -1.10 24.27 8.12
N MET A 318 -2.19 23.50 7.98
CA MET A 318 -3.32 23.56 8.91
C MET A 318 -2.96 23.02 10.29
N ILE A 319 -2.29 21.87 10.34
CA ILE A 319 -1.79 21.27 11.57
C ILE A 319 -0.83 22.24 12.28
N ALA A 320 0.17 22.78 11.57
CA ALA A 320 1.11 23.74 12.11
C ALA A 320 0.39 24.94 12.74
N LEU A 321 -0.63 25.48 12.07
CA LEU A 321 -1.39 26.63 12.58
C LEU A 321 -2.23 26.31 13.82
N THR A 322 -2.72 25.08 13.98
CA THR A 322 -3.81 24.76 14.91
C THR A 322 -3.48 23.74 16.01
N HIS A 323 -2.33 23.08 15.96
CA HIS A 323 -1.96 22.05 16.96
C HIS A 323 -1.79 22.59 18.39
N GLN A 324 -1.61 23.90 18.57
CA GLN A 324 -1.53 24.57 19.88
C GLN A 324 -2.86 25.22 20.32
N GLU A 325 -3.91 25.10 19.51
CA GLU A 325 -5.25 25.48 19.92
C GLU A 325 -5.76 24.49 20.98
N ARG A 326 -6.62 24.97 21.88
CA ARG A 326 -7.16 24.17 22.98
C ARG A 326 -8.65 24.12 22.88
N PHE A 327 -9.24 22.98 23.23
CA PHE A 327 -10.67 22.75 23.06
C PHE A 327 -11.55 23.76 23.80
N ASP A 328 -11.07 24.32 24.91
CA ASP A 328 -11.73 25.38 25.70
C ASP A 328 -11.52 26.81 25.17
N GLY A 329 -10.74 27.00 24.11
CA GLY A 329 -10.41 28.32 23.55
C GLY A 329 -9.24 29.03 24.24
N SER A 330 -8.59 28.42 25.24
CA SER A 330 -7.42 29.02 25.90
C SER A 330 -6.10 28.88 25.12
N GLY A 331 -6.16 28.29 23.93
CA GLY A 331 -5.03 28.04 23.04
C GLY A 331 -4.61 29.25 22.20
N TYR A 332 -3.67 29.00 21.30
CA TYR A 332 -3.09 30.00 20.41
C TYR A 332 -2.83 29.35 19.03
N PRO A 333 -2.71 30.15 17.95
CA PRO A 333 -2.58 31.61 17.90
C PRO A 333 -3.89 32.38 17.67
N HIS A 334 -5.01 31.70 17.41
CA HIS A 334 -6.31 32.30 17.14
C HIS A 334 -7.33 32.09 18.27
N SER A 335 -7.01 31.24 19.25
CA SER A 335 -7.90 30.94 20.37
C SER A 335 -9.22 30.33 19.88
N LEU A 336 -9.11 29.44 18.90
CA LEU A 336 -10.23 28.66 18.39
C LEU A 336 -10.70 27.70 19.49
N SER A 337 -12.00 27.41 19.51
CA SER A 337 -12.60 26.57 20.55
C SER A 337 -13.48 25.48 19.96
N GLY A 338 -13.60 24.37 20.69
CA GLY A 338 -14.44 23.24 20.32
C GLY A 338 -14.15 22.73 18.90
N ARG A 339 -15.18 22.75 18.06
CA ARG A 339 -15.14 22.21 16.69
C ARG A 339 -14.72 23.24 15.63
N ASP A 340 -14.47 24.48 16.03
CA ASP A 340 -13.86 25.48 15.15
C ASP A 340 -12.38 25.18 14.90
N ILE A 341 -11.77 24.40 15.81
CA ILE A 341 -10.45 23.79 15.59
C ILE A 341 -10.60 22.66 14.55
N PRO A 342 -9.86 22.71 13.43
CA PRO A 342 -9.84 21.63 12.45
C PRO A 342 -9.50 20.29 13.09
N ILE A 343 -10.05 19.20 12.54
CA ILE A 343 -9.97 17.89 13.19
C ILE A 343 -8.53 17.38 13.27
N GLU A 344 -7.73 17.62 12.24
CA GLU A 344 -6.30 17.33 12.18
C GLU A 344 -5.52 18.03 13.31
N GLY A 345 -5.83 19.30 13.61
CA GLY A 345 -5.23 20.03 14.73
C GLY A 345 -5.57 19.41 16.08
N ARG A 346 -6.85 19.05 16.28
CA ARG A 346 -7.32 18.38 17.50
C ARG A 346 -6.68 17.01 17.71
N ILE A 347 -6.53 16.23 16.63
CA ILE A 347 -5.88 14.92 16.66
C ILE A 347 -4.40 15.06 17.01
N VAL A 348 -3.69 15.97 16.34
CA VAL A 348 -2.26 16.17 16.55
C VAL A 348 -1.98 16.73 17.95
N ALA A 349 -2.81 17.61 18.49
CA ALA A 349 -2.65 18.12 19.85
C ALA A 349 -2.60 17.01 20.91
N VAL A 350 -3.46 15.99 20.79
CA VAL A 350 -3.44 14.83 21.71
C VAL A 350 -2.17 14.00 21.52
N ALA A 351 -1.81 13.71 20.27
CA ALA A 351 -0.65 12.90 19.93
C ALA A 351 0.67 13.56 20.38
N ASP A 352 0.82 14.86 20.13
CA ASP A 352 1.99 15.67 20.47
C ASP A 352 2.17 15.78 21.98
N VAL A 353 1.13 16.17 22.73
CA VAL A 353 1.26 16.28 24.19
C VAL A 353 1.55 14.92 24.82
N PHE A 354 0.93 13.84 24.34
CA PHE A 354 1.23 12.51 24.86
C PHE A 354 2.69 12.11 24.64
N ASP A 355 3.22 12.31 23.43
CA ASP A 355 4.63 12.00 23.16
C ASP A 355 5.57 12.92 23.95
N ALA A 356 5.30 14.22 24.01
CA ALA A 356 6.07 15.19 24.78
C ALA A 356 6.13 14.88 26.28
N LEU A 357 5.06 14.31 26.86
CA LEU A 357 5.04 13.89 28.27
C LEU A 357 5.81 12.60 28.52
N THR A 358 5.81 11.67 27.56
CA THR A 358 6.46 10.36 27.68
C THR A 358 7.90 10.32 27.14
N SER A 359 8.34 11.41 26.52
CA SER A 359 9.70 11.63 26.04
C SER A 359 10.57 12.36 27.07
N ARG A 360 11.87 12.05 27.10
CA ARG A 360 12.83 12.71 28.00
C ARG A 360 13.26 14.05 27.39
N ARG A 361 13.28 15.11 28.19
CA ARG A 361 13.83 16.42 27.79
C ARG A 361 14.95 16.87 28.76
N PRO A 362 15.91 17.73 28.34
CA PRO A 362 17.05 18.12 29.19
C PRO A 362 16.68 18.68 30.58
N TYR A 363 15.49 19.27 30.70
CA TYR A 363 15.03 19.94 31.92
C TYR A 363 13.84 19.25 32.61
N LYS A 364 13.37 18.11 32.09
CA LYS A 364 12.19 17.40 32.64
C LYS A 364 12.32 15.89 32.43
N PRO A 365 12.26 15.07 33.48
CA PRO A 365 12.18 13.62 33.31
C PRO A 365 10.87 13.25 32.59
N ALA A 366 10.94 12.20 31.76
CA ALA A 366 9.76 11.63 31.14
C ALA A 366 8.78 11.17 32.23
N TRP A 367 7.49 11.39 31.99
CA TRP A 367 6.43 10.82 32.84
C TRP A 367 6.31 9.33 32.57
N SER A 368 5.76 8.60 33.55
CA SER A 368 5.33 7.23 33.26
C SER A 368 4.21 7.24 32.24
N PHE A 369 4.05 6.14 31.52
CA PHE A 369 2.99 6.00 30.53
C PHE A 369 1.60 6.20 31.18
N GLU A 370 1.41 5.70 32.40
CA GLU A 370 0.20 5.83 33.19
C GLU A 370 -0.07 7.30 33.59
N GLN A 371 0.96 8.03 34.03
CA GLN A 371 0.84 9.45 34.37
C GLN A 371 0.46 10.30 33.15
N ALA A 372 1.05 10.02 31.99
CA ALA A 372 0.69 10.69 30.75
C ALA A 372 -0.75 10.38 30.34
N LEU A 373 -1.18 9.11 30.48
CA LEU A 373 -2.53 8.68 30.20
C LEU A 373 -3.56 9.37 31.10
N GLU A 374 -3.32 9.41 32.41
CA GLU A 374 -4.18 10.11 33.38
C GLU A 374 -4.31 11.60 33.05
N HIS A 375 -3.23 12.23 32.60
CA HIS A 375 -3.28 13.62 32.17
C HIS A 375 -4.09 13.86 30.91
N ILE A 376 -3.91 13.04 29.87
CA ILE A 376 -4.71 13.12 28.64
C ILE A 376 -6.20 12.93 28.95
N GLN A 377 -6.53 11.98 29.83
CA GLN A 377 -7.91 11.75 30.27
C GLN A 377 -8.46 12.93 31.08
N GLY A 378 -7.70 13.43 32.06
CA GLY A 378 -8.12 14.52 32.93
C GLY A 378 -8.27 15.86 32.21
N ALA A 379 -7.55 16.07 31.11
CA ALA A 379 -7.63 17.27 30.29
C ALA A 379 -8.67 17.19 29.13
N SER A 380 -9.43 16.10 29.06
CA SER A 380 -10.54 15.94 28.11
C SER A 380 -11.61 17.02 28.31
N GLY A 381 -12.04 17.66 27.21
CA GLY A 381 -13.01 18.76 27.22
C GLY A 381 -12.44 20.12 27.62
N THR A 382 -11.15 20.20 27.96
CA THR A 382 -10.44 21.46 28.24
C THR A 382 -9.31 21.68 27.24
N LEU A 383 -8.19 20.98 27.40
CA LEU A 383 -7.10 21.02 26.42
C LEU A 383 -7.47 20.25 25.16
N PHE A 384 -8.09 19.09 25.33
CA PHE A 384 -8.31 18.13 24.25
C PHE A 384 -9.78 17.93 23.92
N ASP A 385 -10.05 17.62 22.66
CA ASP A 385 -11.37 17.17 22.22
C ASP A 385 -11.71 15.81 22.87
N PRO A 386 -12.84 15.69 23.58
CA PRO A 386 -13.30 14.42 24.14
C PRO A 386 -13.41 13.28 23.12
N ASP A 387 -13.79 13.57 21.87
CA ASP A 387 -13.91 12.58 20.80
C ASP A 387 -12.50 12.05 20.41
N CYS A 388 -11.49 12.93 20.32
CA CYS A 388 -10.10 12.53 20.06
C CYS A 388 -9.50 11.74 21.23
N VAL A 389 -9.75 12.15 22.48
CA VAL A 389 -9.30 11.41 23.67
C VAL A 389 -9.94 10.03 23.70
N SER A 390 -11.26 9.92 23.47
CA SER A 390 -11.92 8.61 23.40
C SER A 390 -11.34 7.71 22.31
N ALA A 391 -11.00 8.28 21.15
CA ALA A 391 -10.39 7.55 20.05
C ALA A 391 -8.95 7.08 20.38
N PHE A 392 -8.15 7.94 21.03
CA PHE A 392 -6.84 7.60 21.57
C PHE A 392 -6.93 6.42 22.54
N LEU A 393 -7.85 6.49 23.52
CA LEU A 393 -8.05 5.44 24.51
C LEU A 393 -8.51 4.11 23.89
N CYS A 394 -9.29 4.15 22.81
CA CYS A 394 -9.73 2.96 22.09
C CYS A 394 -8.57 2.22 21.38
N ARG A 395 -7.42 2.87 21.21
CA ARG A 395 -6.26 2.35 20.47
C ARG A 395 -5.04 2.12 21.37
N LEU A 396 -5.21 2.11 22.70
CA LEU A 396 -4.10 2.02 23.66
C LEU A 396 -3.16 0.84 23.43
N ASP A 397 -3.67 -0.33 23.04
CA ASP A 397 -2.82 -1.49 22.76
C ASP A 397 -1.82 -1.21 21.64
N ILE A 398 -2.29 -0.55 20.57
CA ILE A 398 -1.46 -0.19 19.41
C ILE A 398 -0.51 0.96 19.76
N ILE A 399 -1.02 1.97 20.48
CA ILE A 399 -0.22 3.12 20.94
C ILE A 399 0.91 2.67 21.85
N THR A 400 0.63 1.77 22.80
CA THR A 400 1.66 1.15 23.66
C THR A 400 2.68 0.38 22.82
N GLY A 401 2.23 -0.37 21.81
CA GLY A 401 3.12 -1.05 20.88
C GLY A 401 4.07 -0.09 20.14
N ILE A 402 3.55 1.03 19.64
CA ILE A 402 4.35 2.08 18.98
C ILE A 402 5.34 2.70 19.96
N PHE A 403 4.90 3.04 21.18
CA PHE A 403 5.74 3.61 22.25
C PHE A 403 6.94 2.70 22.57
N VAL A 404 6.71 1.40 22.73
CA VAL A 404 7.77 0.44 23.06
C VAL A 404 8.71 0.22 21.87
N GLN A 405 8.19 0.09 20.65
CA GLN A 405 9.00 -0.19 19.45
C GLN A 405 9.92 0.97 19.06
N LEU A 406 9.47 2.21 19.29
CA LEU A 406 10.19 3.42 18.90
C LEU A 406 10.77 4.16 20.11
N LYS A 407 11.05 3.45 21.20
CA LYS A 407 11.66 4.04 22.39
C LYS A 407 13.06 4.59 22.04
N ASP A 408 13.36 5.78 22.54
CA ASP A 408 14.67 6.38 22.34
C ASP A 408 15.75 5.53 23.01
N GLN A 409 16.83 5.24 22.28
CA GLN A 409 17.98 4.57 22.85
C GLN A 409 18.66 5.52 23.85
N GLU A 410 19.04 5.01 25.02
CA GLU A 410 19.85 5.78 25.95
C GLU A 410 21.20 6.08 25.29
N GLU A 411 21.40 7.32 24.84
CA GLU A 411 22.75 7.81 24.60
C GLU A 411 23.49 7.72 25.94
N GLN A 412 24.51 6.87 26.01
CA GLN A 412 25.50 6.91 27.08
C GLN A 412 26.15 8.29 27.03
N ILE A 413 25.63 9.23 27.82
CA ILE A 413 26.28 10.50 28.07
C ILE A 413 27.58 10.15 28.80
N ASN A 414 28.68 10.05 28.04
CA ASN A 414 30.02 9.98 28.58
C ASN A 414 30.30 11.28 29.34
N THR A 415 29.96 11.31 30.63
CA THR A 415 30.46 12.32 31.55
C THR A 415 31.93 12.01 31.84
N THR A 416 32.84 12.40 30.94
CA THR A 416 34.23 12.60 31.35
C THR A 416 34.28 13.83 32.25
N PRO A 417 34.69 13.71 33.53
CA PRO A 417 34.92 14.88 34.36
C PRO A 417 36.13 15.62 33.79
N HIS A 418 35.94 16.88 33.40
CA HIS A 418 37.06 17.79 33.23
C HIS A 418 37.62 18.12 34.61
N SER A 419 38.75 17.50 34.94
CA SER A 419 39.66 17.91 36.01
C SER A 419 40.58 19.02 35.52
#